data_AF-A0A2R4TBN1-F1
#
_entry.id   AF-A0A2R4TBN1-F1
#
_cell.length_a   1.000
_cell.length_b   1.000
_cell.length_c   1.000
_cell.angle_alpha   90.00
_cell.angle_beta   90.00
_cell.angle_gamma   90.00
#
_symmetry.space_group_name_H-M   'P 1'
#
loop_
_entity.id
_entity.type
_entity.pdbx_description
1 polymer ?
#
loop_
_entity_poly.entity_id
_entity_poly.type
_entity_poly.pdbx_seq_one_letter_code
_entity_poly.pdbx_strand_id
1 'polypeptide(L)'
;MTYDPTGHLLLTPVDREAPVRVRRLRQLGFGDRPDPAFDEFAHKLAKVTGAPYSMVNFIDENRQFFAGLHTPTGTHSGADLGATAAASGDVSRFMARDHGYCPHVVVRRKALVLEDVCDYPRFAGNPVVDEIGIRSYLGAPLIDRTGIALGTICVVDTEPRPWGRAGLETIKSLAAELIEQIHRREEGGF
;
A
#
# COMPACT_ATOMS: atom_id res chain seq x y z
N MET A 1 -24.87 -18.87 5.26
CA MET A 1 -23.45 -18.67 4.89
C MET A 1 -23.25 -19.24 3.50
N THR A 2 -23.10 -18.40 2.48
CA THR A 2 -22.85 -18.85 1.11
C THR A 2 -21.36 -19.12 0.98
N TYR A 3 -20.97 -20.39 0.91
CA TYR A 3 -19.61 -20.81 0.60
C TYR A 3 -19.39 -20.62 -0.90
N ASP A 4 -18.52 -19.68 -1.27
CA ASP A 4 -18.08 -19.49 -2.65
C ASP A 4 -16.79 -20.30 -2.85
N PRO A 5 -16.85 -21.43 -3.58
CA PRO A 5 -15.68 -22.29 -3.83
C PRO A 5 -14.62 -21.60 -4.70
N THR A 6 -14.95 -20.49 -5.38
CA THR A 6 -14.07 -19.75 -6.27
C THR A 6 -13.22 -18.71 -5.54
N GLY A 7 -13.54 -18.38 -4.29
CA GLY A 7 -12.77 -17.41 -3.49
C GLY A 7 -11.32 -17.81 -3.26
N HIS A 8 -10.98 -19.10 -3.40
CA HIS A 8 -9.62 -19.61 -3.32
C HIS A 8 -8.80 -19.45 -4.61
N LEU A 9 -9.46 -19.14 -5.73
CA LEU A 9 -8.83 -18.92 -7.05
C LEU A 9 -8.53 -17.44 -7.31
N LEU A 10 -9.06 -16.53 -6.50
CA LEU A 10 -8.75 -15.12 -6.62
C LEU A 10 -7.38 -14.86 -5.99
N LEU A 11 -6.41 -14.42 -6.81
CA LEU A 11 -5.16 -13.85 -6.30
C LEU A 11 -5.50 -12.69 -5.35
N THR A 12 -6.49 -11.87 -5.66
CA THR A 12 -6.93 -10.76 -4.80
C THR A 12 -8.04 -11.19 -3.83
N PRO A 13 -7.90 -10.97 -2.52
CA PRO A 13 -8.90 -11.40 -1.57
C PRO A 13 -10.20 -10.59 -1.65
N VAL A 14 -11.34 -11.24 -1.38
CA VAL A 14 -12.65 -10.59 -1.28
C VAL A 14 -12.66 -9.63 -0.10
N ASP A 15 -12.98 -8.36 -0.37
CA ASP A 15 -12.99 -7.30 0.63
C ASP A 15 -14.40 -6.82 0.93
N ARG A 16 -14.94 -7.31 2.04
CA ARG A 16 -16.28 -6.95 2.52
C ARG A 16 -16.33 -5.58 3.19
N GLU A 17 -15.18 -5.02 3.60
CA GLU A 17 -15.10 -3.73 4.27
C GLU A 17 -14.94 -2.56 3.30
N ALA A 18 -14.75 -2.82 1.99
CA ALA A 18 -14.51 -1.78 0.99
C ALA A 18 -15.55 -0.63 1.01
N PRO A 19 -16.87 -0.88 1.05
CA PRO A 19 -17.85 0.22 1.07
C PRO A 19 -17.77 1.09 2.33
N VAL A 20 -17.53 0.48 3.48
CA VAL A 20 -17.40 1.17 4.76
C VAL A 20 -16.10 1.97 4.81
N ARG A 21 -15.00 1.38 4.29
CA ARG A 21 -13.71 2.05 4.16
C ARG A 21 -13.76 3.27 3.25
N VAL A 22 -14.38 3.18 2.09
CA VAL A 22 -14.53 4.32 1.16
C VAL A 22 -15.28 5.47 1.82
N ARG A 23 -16.37 5.16 2.55
CA ARG A 23 -17.11 6.19 3.31
C ARG A 23 -16.22 6.85 4.37
N ARG A 24 -15.43 6.06 5.09
CA ARG A 24 -14.52 6.57 6.13
C ARG A 24 -13.39 7.44 5.54
N LEU A 25 -12.78 7.01 4.45
CA LEU A 25 -11.78 7.81 3.73
C LEU A 25 -12.34 9.16 3.29
N ARG A 26 -13.56 9.18 2.74
CA ARG A 26 -14.26 10.44 2.37
C ARG A 26 -14.53 11.34 3.58
N GLN A 27 -14.94 10.78 4.71
CA GLN A 27 -15.14 11.56 5.96
C GLN A 27 -13.83 12.20 6.45
N LEU A 28 -12.71 11.54 6.24
CA LEU A 28 -11.38 12.04 6.57
C LEU A 28 -10.79 12.98 5.50
N GLY A 29 -11.49 13.18 4.37
CA GLY A 29 -10.99 13.99 3.25
C GLY A 29 -9.87 13.32 2.44
N PHE A 30 -9.72 11.99 2.52
CA PHE A 30 -8.69 11.22 1.84
C PHE A 30 -9.24 10.40 0.65
N GLY A 31 -8.36 10.04 -0.29
CA GLY A 31 -8.66 9.10 -1.38
C GLY A 31 -8.79 9.71 -2.77
N ASP A 32 -8.87 11.05 -2.87
CA ASP A 32 -9.06 11.73 -4.15
C ASP A 32 -7.86 12.59 -4.59
N ARG A 33 -6.98 13.01 -3.65
CA ARG A 33 -5.84 13.89 -3.92
C ARG A 33 -4.60 13.47 -3.15
N PRO A 34 -3.39 13.64 -3.72
CA PRO A 34 -2.15 13.41 -3.01
C PRO A 34 -2.00 14.40 -1.86
N ASP A 35 -1.29 13.99 -0.82
CA ASP A 35 -1.02 14.83 0.35
C ASP A 35 0.51 14.96 0.52
N PRO A 36 1.07 16.19 0.49
CA PRO A 36 2.51 16.39 0.64
C PRO A 36 3.09 15.78 1.91
N ALA A 37 2.34 15.76 3.00
CA ALA A 37 2.83 15.17 4.24
C ALA A 37 2.73 13.63 4.25
N PHE A 38 1.92 13.03 3.38
CA PHE A 38 2.02 11.59 3.09
C PHE A 38 3.19 11.27 2.15
N ASP A 39 3.55 12.17 1.22
CA ASP A 39 4.79 12.05 0.43
C ASP A 39 6.03 12.14 1.33
N GLU A 40 6.07 13.07 2.29
CA GLU A 40 7.13 13.15 3.31
C GLU A 40 7.19 11.88 4.17
N PHE A 41 6.03 11.33 4.55
CA PHE A 41 5.97 10.08 5.29
C PHE A 41 6.50 8.90 4.47
N ALA A 42 6.16 8.82 3.18
CA ALA A 42 6.72 7.84 2.26
C ALA A 42 8.24 7.99 2.17
N HIS A 43 8.76 9.21 1.99
CA HIS A 43 10.20 9.45 1.98
C HIS A 43 10.90 8.99 3.28
N LYS A 44 10.30 9.26 4.45
CA LYS A 44 10.78 8.74 5.73
C LYS A 44 10.81 7.21 5.73
N LEU A 45 9.75 6.59 5.25
CA LEU A 45 9.60 5.14 5.20
C LEU A 45 10.68 4.48 4.32
N ALA A 46 10.95 5.03 3.13
CA ALA A 46 12.06 4.60 2.26
C ALA A 46 13.41 4.70 2.99
N LYS A 47 13.69 5.84 3.63
CA LYS A 47 14.95 6.06 4.36
C LYS A 47 15.15 5.06 5.50
N VAL A 48 14.10 4.78 6.28
CA VAL A 48 14.18 3.87 7.44
C VAL A 48 14.36 2.41 7.01
N THR A 49 13.69 2.00 5.93
CA THR A 49 13.72 0.61 5.45
C THR A 49 14.85 0.33 4.45
N GLY A 50 15.49 1.39 3.94
CA GLY A 50 16.49 1.35 2.88
C GLY A 50 15.92 1.02 1.50
N ALA A 51 14.60 0.89 1.36
CA ALA A 51 13.93 0.51 0.12
C ALA A 51 13.81 1.70 -0.84
N PRO A 52 13.93 1.49 -2.16
CA PRO A 52 13.86 2.58 -3.14
C PRO A 52 12.44 3.15 -3.27
N TYR A 53 11.43 2.29 -3.20
CA TYR A 53 10.04 2.66 -3.39
C TYR A 53 9.24 2.52 -2.10
N SER A 54 8.41 3.51 -1.82
CA SER A 54 7.53 3.48 -0.65
C SER A 54 6.26 4.30 -0.87
N MET A 55 5.18 3.87 -0.22
CA MET A 55 3.86 4.43 -0.45
C MET A 55 3.05 4.50 0.84
N VAL A 56 2.22 5.55 0.92
CA VAL A 56 0.98 5.57 1.69
C VAL A 56 -0.14 5.30 0.70
N ASN A 57 -0.79 4.14 0.82
CA ASN A 57 -1.73 3.63 -0.17
C ASN A 57 -3.13 3.47 0.44
N PHE A 58 -4.13 4.11 -0.16
CA PHE A 58 -5.54 3.90 0.17
C PHE A 58 -6.21 3.03 -0.88
N ILE A 59 -7.11 2.15 -0.44
CA ILE A 59 -7.76 1.17 -1.32
C ILE A 59 -9.25 1.48 -1.35
N ASP A 60 -9.78 1.81 -2.52
CA ASP A 60 -11.22 1.99 -2.71
C ASP A 60 -11.90 0.66 -3.11
N GLU A 61 -13.05 0.69 -3.77
CA GLU A 61 -13.74 -0.51 -4.25
C GLU A 61 -13.07 -1.15 -5.47
N ASN A 62 -12.46 -0.36 -6.35
CA ASN A 62 -12.01 -0.77 -7.69
C ASN A 62 -10.52 -0.52 -7.97
N ARG A 63 -9.86 0.33 -7.19
CA ARG A 63 -8.49 0.78 -7.40
C ARG A 63 -7.75 1.07 -6.10
N GLN A 64 -6.46 1.23 -6.24
CA GLN A 64 -5.52 1.69 -5.24
C GLN A 64 -5.11 3.12 -5.58
N PHE A 65 -4.91 3.93 -4.56
CA PHE A 65 -4.52 5.32 -4.66
C PHE A 65 -3.33 5.63 -3.74
N PHE A 66 -2.21 6.02 -4.34
CA PHE A 66 -0.99 6.42 -3.66
C PHE A 66 -1.08 7.86 -3.18
N ALA A 67 -1.72 8.03 -2.02
CA ALA A 67 -1.87 9.31 -1.35
C ALA A 67 -0.52 9.91 -0.92
N GLY A 68 0.47 9.03 -0.64
CA GLY A 68 1.88 9.36 -0.49
C GLY A 68 2.73 8.43 -1.34
N LEU A 69 3.74 8.95 -2.03
CA LEU A 69 4.61 8.20 -2.92
C LEU A 69 6.04 8.76 -2.86
N HIS A 70 7.00 7.87 -2.67
CA HIS A 70 8.41 8.15 -2.87
C HIS A 70 9.00 7.14 -3.84
N THR A 71 9.70 7.66 -4.84
CA THR A 71 10.45 6.91 -5.85
C THR A 71 11.87 7.48 -5.95
N PRO A 72 12.88 6.71 -6.39
CA PRO A 72 14.23 7.22 -6.61
C PRO A 72 14.26 8.42 -7.58
N THR A 73 15.20 9.33 -7.37
CA THR A 73 15.43 10.47 -8.28
C THR A 73 16.07 9.98 -9.58
N GLY A 74 15.49 10.33 -10.74
CA GLY A 74 16.02 9.96 -12.06
C GLY A 74 15.39 8.72 -12.69
N THR A 75 14.60 7.94 -11.95
CA THR A 75 13.57 7.10 -12.55
C THR A 75 12.45 8.02 -13.02
N HIS A 76 12.49 8.43 -14.28
CA HIS A 76 11.33 9.03 -14.90
C HIS A 76 10.22 8.00 -14.86
N SER A 77 9.18 8.33 -14.11
CA SER A 77 7.92 7.61 -13.97
C SER A 77 7.88 6.54 -12.88
N GLY A 78 6.89 6.63 -12.01
CA GLY A 78 6.30 5.43 -11.43
C GLY A 78 5.63 4.54 -12.48
N ALA A 79 5.86 4.70 -13.80
CA ALA A 79 5.30 3.80 -14.80
C ALA A 79 5.77 2.37 -14.55
N ASP A 80 6.97 2.20 -13.98
CA ASP A 80 7.45 0.90 -13.53
C ASP A 80 6.55 0.37 -12.42
N LEU A 81 6.10 1.16 -11.44
CA LEU A 81 5.19 0.70 -10.36
C LEU A 81 3.71 0.55 -10.79
N GLY A 82 3.40 0.35 -12.07
CA GLY A 82 2.02 0.37 -12.59
C GLY A 82 1.37 1.76 -12.55
N ALA A 83 2.17 2.77 -12.23
CA ALA A 83 1.81 4.15 -12.12
C ALA A 83 2.11 4.84 -13.46
N THR A 84 1.32 4.50 -14.49
CA THR A 84 1.48 4.98 -15.87
C THR A 84 1.79 6.48 -15.94
N ALA A 85 2.85 6.88 -16.64
CA ALA A 85 3.08 8.29 -16.92
C ALA A 85 1.88 8.85 -17.69
N ALA A 86 1.18 9.84 -17.13
CA ALA A 86 0.25 10.63 -17.92
C ALA A 86 1.03 11.32 -19.05
N ALA A 87 0.38 11.58 -20.19
CA ALA A 87 0.98 12.28 -21.34
C ALA A 87 1.60 13.66 -20.99
N SER A 88 1.37 14.15 -19.78
CA SER A 88 1.91 15.37 -19.17
C SER A 88 3.17 15.17 -18.32
N GLY A 89 3.77 13.97 -18.27
CA GLY A 89 5.00 13.70 -17.51
C GLY A 89 4.79 13.50 -15.99
N ASP A 90 3.54 13.36 -15.55
CA ASP A 90 3.19 13.13 -14.16
C ASP A 90 3.00 11.63 -13.87
N VAL A 91 3.48 11.17 -12.72
CA VAL A 91 3.38 9.77 -12.29
C VAL A 91 1.93 9.47 -11.92
N SER A 92 1.26 8.52 -12.59
CA SER A 92 -0.09 8.12 -12.14
C SER A 92 0.00 7.62 -10.71
N ARG A 93 -0.82 8.14 -9.79
CA ARG A 93 -0.86 7.66 -8.41
C ARG A 93 -1.93 6.59 -8.22
N PHE A 94 -2.37 5.96 -9.29
CA PHE A 94 -3.40 4.94 -9.27
C PHE A 94 -2.86 3.62 -9.80
N MET A 95 -3.31 2.54 -9.17
CA MET A 95 -3.03 1.16 -9.55
C MET A 95 -4.33 0.36 -9.48
N ALA A 96 -4.48 -0.64 -10.34
CA ALA A 96 -5.63 -1.54 -10.27
C ALA A 96 -5.67 -2.27 -8.91
N ARG A 97 -6.87 -2.54 -8.41
CA ARG A 97 -7.05 -3.13 -7.07
C ARG A 97 -6.45 -4.52 -6.93
N ASP A 98 -6.40 -5.28 -8.01
CA ASP A 98 -5.90 -6.64 -8.04
C ASP A 98 -4.36 -6.74 -8.14
N HIS A 99 -3.68 -5.62 -8.31
CA HIS A 99 -2.22 -5.56 -8.41
C HIS A 99 -1.56 -5.37 -7.04
N GLY A 100 -0.36 -5.93 -6.89
CA GLY A 100 0.45 -5.79 -5.69
C GLY A 100 -0.14 -6.48 -4.45
N TYR A 101 0.46 -6.18 -3.29
CA TYR A 101 0.22 -6.95 -2.05
C TYR A 101 -0.60 -6.20 -1.00
N CYS A 102 -0.81 -4.90 -1.16
CA CYS A 102 -1.58 -4.06 -0.25
C CYS A 102 -3.04 -4.53 -0.06
N PRO A 103 -3.76 -5.01 -1.10
CA PRO A 103 -5.12 -5.56 -0.91
C PRO A 103 -5.14 -6.72 0.07
N HIS A 104 -4.10 -7.57 0.06
CA HIS A 104 -3.97 -8.65 1.02
C HIS A 104 -3.78 -8.13 2.43
N VAL A 105 -2.92 -7.12 2.62
CA VAL A 105 -2.64 -6.52 3.92
C VAL A 105 -3.89 -5.88 4.52
N VAL A 106 -4.69 -5.17 3.71
CA VAL A 106 -5.96 -4.57 4.15
C VAL A 106 -6.95 -5.64 4.58
N VAL A 107 -7.25 -6.63 3.73
CA VAL A 107 -8.26 -7.65 4.04
C VAL A 107 -7.87 -8.50 5.25
N ARG A 108 -6.59 -8.87 5.36
CA ARG A 108 -6.12 -9.71 6.48
C ARG A 108 -5.83 -8.92 7.76
N ARG A 109 -5.79 -7.58 7.67
CA ARG A 109 -5.54 -6.65 8.78
C ARG A 109 -4.25 -6.96 9.55
N LYS A 110 -3.21 -7.44 8.84
CA LYS A 110 -1.91 -7.83 9.42
C LYS A 110 -0.75 -7.41 8.52
N ALA A 111 0.33 -6.92 9.11
CA ALA A 111 1.55 -6.55 8.40
C ALA A 111 2.23 -7.75 7.73
N LEU A 112 2.66 -7.58 6.48
CA LEU A 112 3.21 -8.60 5.57
C LEU A 112 4.67 -8.30 5.26
N VAL A 113 5.51 -9.33 5.34
CA VAL A 113 6.89 -9.30 4.86
C VAL A 113 7.03 -10.40 3.83
N LEU A 114 7.54 -10.04 2.66
CA LEU A 114 7.97 -10.93 1.58
C LEU A 114 9.40 -10.54 1.26
N GLU A 115 10.34 -11.35 1.74
CA GLU A 115 11.78 -11.10 1.53
C GLU A 115 12.18 -11.34 0.08
N ASP A 116 11.61 -12.38 -0.53
CA ASP A 116 11.56 -12.57 -1.97
C ASP A 116 10.15 -13.05 -2.36
N VAL A 117 9.44 -12.31 -3.22
CA VAL A 117 8.06 -12.64 -3.62
C VAL A 117 8.00 -13.91 -4.48
N CYS A 118 9.08 -14.23 -5.20
CA CYS A 118 9.17 -15.43 -6.03
C CYS A 118 9.20 -16.72 -5.20
N ASP A 119 9.61 -16.64 -3.92
CA ASP A 119 9.61 -17.78 -3.00
C ASP A 119 8.20 -18.14 -2.49
N TYR A 120 7.19 -17.33 -2.82
CA TYR A 120 5.81 -17.52 -2.40
C TYR A 120 4.92 -17.78 -3.62
N PRO A 121 4.58 -19.04 -3.94
CA PRO A 121 3.81 -19.38 -5.14
C PRO A 121 2.48 -18.63 -5.29
N ARG A 122 1.82 -18.28 -4.17
CA ARG A 122 0.57 -17.50 -4.17
C ARG A 122 0.74 -16.02 -4.57
N PHE A 123 1.97 -15.53 -4.57
CA PHE A 123 2.35 -14.13 -4.83
C PHE A 123 3.18 -13.97 -6.10
N ALA A 124 3.84 -15.04 -6.54
CA ALA A 124 4.66 -15.07 -7.75
C ALA A 124 3.89 -14.74 -9.04
N GLY A 125 2.59 -14.99 -9.10
CA GLY A 125 1.74 -14.67 -10.27
C GLY A 125 1.14 -13.25 -10.26
N ASN A 126 1.66 -12.33 -9.44
CA ASN A 126 1.15 -10.96 -9.39
C ASN A 126 1.74 -10.14 -10.54
N PRO A 127 0.95 -9.34 -11.29
CA PRO A 127 1.45 -8.52 -12.39
C PRO A 127 2.64 -7.63 -12.01
N VAL A 128 2.73 -7.20 -10.74
CA VAL A 128 3.86 -6.38 -10.27
C VAL A 128 5.20 -7.10 -10.27
N VAL A 129 5.22 -8.44 -10.35
CA VAL A 129 6.44 -9.23 -10.44
C VAL A 129 6.97 -9.19 -11.88
N ASP A 130 6.09 -9.44 -12.86
CA ASP A 130 6.48 -9.57 -14.26
C ASP A 130 6.63 -8.22 -14.97
N GLU A 131 5.80 -7.24 -14.64
CA GLU A 131 5.78 -5.93 -15.32
C GLU A 131 6.83 -4.95 -14.76
N ILE A 132 7.20 -5.13 -13.49
CA ILE A 132 7.95 -4.13 -12.71
C ILE A 132 9.26 -4.72 -12.16
N GLY A 133 9.34 -6.05 -12.05
CA GLY A 133 10.48 -6.74 -11.46
C GLY A 133 10.53 -6.64 -9.93
N ILE A 134 9.39 -6.42 -9.25
CA ILE A 134 9.39 -6.37 -7.77
C ILE A 134 9.79 -7.74 -7.21
N ARG A 135 10.80 -7.73 -6.33
CA ARG A 135 11.31 -8.91 -5.64
C ARG A 135 11.01 -8.91 -4.16
N SER A 136 10.85 -7.77 -3.49
CA SER A 136 10.51 -7.76 -2.07
C SER A 136 9.38 -6.78 -1.73
N TYR A 137 8.61 -7.10 -0.69
CA TYR A 137 7.51 -6.29 -0.19
C TYR A 137 7.46 -6.29 1.34
N LEU A 138 7.30 -5.12 1.94
CA LEU A 138 7.03 -4.95 3.37
C LEU A 138 5.91 -3.94 3.54
N GLY A 139 4.83 -4.32 4.21
CA GLY A 139 3.69 -3.42 4.39
C GLY A 139 2.87 -3.70 5.64
N ALA A 140 2.21 -2.67 6.15
CA ALA A 140 1.35 -2.74 7.32
C ALA A 140 0.03 -2.00 7.08
N PRO A 141 -1.09 -2.50 7.65
CA PRO A 141 -2.38 -1.85 7.51
C PRO A 141 -2.45 -0.58 8.36
N LEU A 142 -3.14 0.43 7.84
CA LEU A 142 -3.51 1.64 8.56
C LEU A 142 -4.89 1.44 9.16
N ILE A 143 -4.96 0.95 10.39
CA ILE A 143 -6.22 0.71 11.11
C ILE A 143 -6.50 1.93 11.99
N ASP A 144 -7.61 2.62 11.73
CA ASP A 144 -7.98 3.80 12.52
C ASP A 144 -8.71 3.43 13.83
N ARG A 145 -9.06 4.45 14.63
CA ARG A 145 -9.76 4.29 15.91
C ARG A 145 -11.15 3.66 15.79
N THR A 146 -11.76 3.68 14.61
CA THR A 146 -13.04 3.01 14.33
C THR A 146 -12.87 1.53 14.02
N GLY A 147 -11.62 1.06 13.96
CA GLY A 147 -11.28 -0.29 13.57
C GLY A 147 -11.39 -0.50 12.06
N ILE A 148 -11.43 0.53 11.24
CA ILE A 148 -11.45 0.39 9.77
C ILE A 148 -10.02 0.40 9.25
N ALA A 149 -9.64 -0.58 8.43
CA ALA A 149 -8.35 -0.60 7.78
C ALA A 149 -8.36 0.33 6.56
N LEU A 150 -8.03 1.61 6.73
CA LEU A 150 -8.08 2.67 5.69
C LEU A 150 -7.24 2.37 4.44
N GLY A 151 -6.15 1.64 4.61
CA GLY A 151 -5.18 1.36 3.57
C GLY A 151 -3.92 0.73 4.16
N THR A 152 -2.77 1.03 3.56
CA THR A 152 -1.48 0.51 4.00
C THR A 152 -0.38 1.56 3.91
N ILE A 153 0.65 1.41 4.73
CA ILE A 153 1.99 1.84 4.33
C ILE A 153 2.75 0.64 3.81
N CYS A 154 3.53 0.84 2.75
CA CYS A 154 4.34 -0.23 2.19
C CYS A 154 5.62 0.27 1.54
N VAL A 155 6.58 -0.63 1.44
CA VAL A 155 7.80 -0.48 0.65
C VAL A 155 7.97 -1.67 -0.27
N VAL A 156 8.59 -1.43 -1.41
CA VAL A 156 8.95 -2.46 -2.37
C VAL A 156 10.35 -2.23 -2.89
N ASP A 157 10.96 -3.31 -3.34
CA ASP A 157 12.23 -3.28 -4.04
C ASP A 157 12.28 -4.34 -5.15
N THR A 158 13.10 -4.09 -6.15
CA THR A 158 13.46 -5.00 -7.23
C THR A 158 14.56 -6.00 -6.83
N GLU A 159 15.07 -5.88 -5.60
CA GLU A 159 15.97 -6.86 -4.98
C GLU A 159 15.33 -7.56 -3.77
N PRO A 160 15.69 -8.82 -3.48
CA PRO A 160 15.31 -9.48 -2.24
C PRO A 160 15.87 -8.73 -1.01
N ARG A 161 15.07 -8.66 0.07
CA ARG A 161 15.47 -7.97 1.30
C ARG A 161 15.22 -8.79 2.56
N PRO A 162 16.25 -9.06 3.39
CA PRO A 162 16.13 -9.87 4.60
C PRO A 162 15.61 -9.04 5.79
N TRP A 163 14.45 -8.41 5.63
CA TRP A 163 13.86 -7.58 6.70
C TRP A 163 13.49 -8.38 7.94
N GLY A 164 13.07 -9.64 7.77
CA GLY A 164 12.67 -10.55 8.82
C GLY A 164 11.72 -9.94 9.84
N ARG A 165 11.92 -10.34 11.10
CA ARG A 165 11.14 -9.83 12.23
C ARG A 165 11.39 -8.36 12.53
N ALA A 166 12.62 -7.88 12.32
CA ALA A 166 12.98 -6.49 12.61
C ALA A 166 12.19 -5.53 11.72
N GLY A 167 12.17 -5.75 10.40
CA GLY A 167 11.39 -4.92 9.49
C GLY A 167 9.89 -5.02 9.73
N LEU A 168 9.38 -6.19 10.15
CA LEU A 168 7.98 -6.33 10.56
C LEU A 168 7.62 -5.42 11.75
N GLU A 169 8.47 -5.33 12.76
CA GLU A 169 8.23 -4.45 13.92
C GLU A 169 8.42 -2.96 13.56
N THR A 170 9.38 -2.66 12.69
CA THR A 170 9.58 -1.30 12.15
C THR A 170 8.36 -0.81 11.38
N ILE A 171 7.82 -1.59 10.43
CA ILE A 171 6.68 -1.17 9.61
C ILE A 171 5.41 -1.02 10.46
N LYS A 172 5.21 -1.87 11.48
CA LYS A 172 4.08 -1.72 12.41
C LYS A 172 4.17 -0.43 13.21
N SER A 173 5.37 -0.12 13.71
CA SER A 173 5.62 1.11 14.46
C SER A 173 5.36 2.35 13.61
N LEU A 174 5.83 2.35 12.36
CA LEU A 174 5.57 3.44 11.41
C LEU A 174 4.07 3.54 11.04
N ALA A 175 3.37 2.41 10.89
CA ALA A 175 1.93 2.44 10.61
C ALA A 175 1.15 3.07 11.78
N ALA A 176 1.51 2.74 13.02
CA ALA A 176 0.93 3.35 14.21
C ALA A 176 1.20 4.87 14.24
N GLU A 177 2.44 5.29 13.93
CA GLU A 177 2.78 6.71 13.85
C GLU A 177 1.92 7.49 12.83
N LEU A 178 1.73 6.93 11.63
CA LEU A 178 0.91 7.58 10.61
C LEU A 178 -0.57 7.62 11.00
N ILE A 179 -1.07 6.58 11.68
CA ILE A 179 -2.43 6.57 12.23
C ILE A 179 -2.63 7.69 13.26
N GLU A 180 -1.67 7.87 14.17
CA GLU A 180 -1.71 9.00 15.13
C GLU A 180 -1.66 10.35 14.41
N GLN A 181 -0.90 10.48 13.33
CA GLN A 181 -0.91 11.70 12.51
C GLN A 181 -2.28 11.95 11.85
N ILE A 182 -2.93 10.90 11.35
CA ILE A 182 -4.28 10.98 10.80
C ILE A 182 -5.29 11.40 11.87
N HIS A 183 -5.22 10.83 13.08
CA HIS A 183 -6.13 11.19 14.18
C HIS A 183 -5.97 12.65 14.61
N ARG A 184 -4.74 13.14 14.74
CA ARG A 184 -4.50 14.56 15.05
C ARG A 184 -5.10 15.51 14.01
N ARG A 185 -5.11 15.12 12.73
CA ARG A 185 -5.75 15.92 11.67
C ARG A 185 -7.27 15.87 11.74
N GLU A 186 -7.84 14.73 12.11
CA GLU A 186 -9.29 14.59 12.34
C GLU A 186 -9.74 15.48 13.51
N GLU A 187 -8.96 15.54 14.60
CA GLU A 187 -9.27 16.33 15.80
C GLU A 187 -9.03 17.83 15.62
N GLY A 188 -8.01 18.21 14.84
CA GLY A 188 -7.68 19.60 14.55
C GLY A 188 -8.52 20.26 13.45
N GLY A 189 -9.48 19.55 12.86
CA GLY A 189 -10.29 20.00 11.72
C GLY A 189 -11.74 20.36 12.08
N PHE A 190 -11.96 21.61 12.49
CA PHE A 190 -13.16 22.42 12.21
C PHE A 190 -12.77 23.89 12.06
#